data_AF-A6IRR8-F1
#
_entry.id   AF-A6IRR8-F1
#
_cell.length_a   1.000
_cell.length_b   1.000
_cell.length_c   1.000
_cell.angle_alpha   90.00
_cell.angle_beta   90.00
_cell.angle_gamma   90.00
#
_symmetry.space_group_name_H-M   'P 1'
#
loop_
_entity.id
_entity.type
_entity.pdbx_description
1 polymer ?
#
loop_
_entity_poly.entity_id
_entity_poly.type
_entity_poly.pdbx_seq_one_letter_code
_entity_poly.pdbx_strand_id
1 'polypeptide(L)'
;MAVSVRGQSLTAGASEGLSEADKTSGEPENTYILRPIFQQRFRPSVVKDCIHTVLKEELTGAEYSPEEMPQLTKRLSEMIKDKLKAWLLAVSGMQTQTTTLMMFS
;
A
#
# COMPACT_ATOMS: atom_id res chain seq x y z
N MET A 1 39.33 -21.98 1.95
CA MET A 1 38.02 -22.66 1.89
C MET A 1 36.94 -21.60 1.92
N ALA A 2 36.24 -21.41 0.81
CA ALA A 2 34.91 -20.80 0.76
C ALA A 2 34.24 -21.42 -0.47
N VAL A 3 33.25 -22.26 -0.21
CA VAL A 3 32.59 -23.14 -1.17
C VAL A 3 31.64 -22.31 -2.07
N SER A 4 31.82 -22.45 -3.38
CA SER A 4 30.87 -21.96 -4.38
C SER A 4 29.63 -22.86 -4.36
N VAL A 5 28.50 -22.33 -3.89
CA VAL A 5 27.22 -23.04 -3.95
C VAL A 5 26.53 -22.66 -5.26
N ARG A 6 26.70 -23.54 -6.25
CA ARG A 6 26.00 -23.52 -7.53
C ARG A 6 24.54 -23.94 -7.27
N GLY A 7 23.68 -22.95 -7.04
CA GLY A 7 22.23 -23.15 -6.92
C GLY A 7 21.64 -23.64 -8.25
N GLN A 8 21.08 -24.85 -8.22
CA GLN A 8 20.52 -25.57 -9.36
C GLN A 8 19.34 -24.85 -9.99
N SER A 9 19.39 -24.69 -11.32
CA SER A 9 18.21 -24.53 -12.16
C SER A 9 17.47 -25.87 -12.18
N LEU A 10 16.28 -25.91 -11.58
CA LEU A 10 15.37 -27.05 -11.62
C LEU A 10 14.16 -26.65 -12.47
N THR A 11 14.29 -26.77 -13.78
CA THR A 11 13.15 -26.89 -14.68
C THR A 11 12.79 -28.37 -14.75
N ALA A 12 11.78 -28.79 -13.99
CA ALA A 12 11.23 -30.14 -14.07
C ALA A 12 9.71 -30.05 -14.16
N GLY A 13 9.18 -30.43 -15.32
CA GLY A 13 7.76 -30.45 -15.62
C GLY A 13 7.52 -30.66 -17.11
N ALA A 14 8.05 -31.77 -17.65
CA ALA A 14 7.61 -32.26 -18.95
C ALA A 14 6.22 -32.89 -18.78
N SER A 15 5.22 -32.33 -19.46
CA SER A 15 4.02 -33.06 -19.86
C SER A 15 3.70 -32.63 -21.29
N GLU A 16 4.14 -33.47 -22.23
CA GLU A 16 3.73 -33.41 -23.63
C GLU A 16 2.23 -33.69 -23.74
N GLY A 17 1.52 -32.77 -24.40
CA GLY A 17 0.10 -32.86 -24.73
C GLY A 17 -0.27 -31.74 -25.68
N LEU A 18 -0.18 -32.02 -26.98
CA LEU A 18 -0.48 -31.11 -28.08
C LEU A 18 -2.01 -30.95 -28.23
N SER A 19 -2.52 -29.71 -28.18
CA SER A 19 -3.73 -29.31 -28.92
C SER A 19 -3.75 -27.81 -29.15
N GLU A 20 -3.82 -27.44 -30.43
CA GLU A 20 -3.98 -26.10 -30.97
C GLU A 20 -5.41 -25.60 -30.72
N ALA A 21 -5.57 -24.38 -30.22
CA ALA A 21 -6.60 -23.41 -30.61
C ALA A 21 -6.64 -22.24 -29.60
N ASP A 22 -6.40 -21.06 -30.15
CA ASP A 22 -7.17 -19.85 -29.93
C ASP A 22 -7.30 -19.27 -28.51
N LYS A 23 -6.76 -18.05 -28.38
CA LYS A 23 -7.26 -16.98 -27.51
C LYS A 23 -6.93 -17.10 -26.02
N THR A 24 -5.65 -16.91 -25.69
CA THR A 24 -5.29 -16.22 -24.44
C THR A 24 -5.69 -14.74 -24.58
N SER A 25 -6.99 -14.51 -24.40
CA SER A 25 -7.55 -13.24 -23.99
C SER A 25 -6.79 -12.82 -22.74
N GLY A 26 -6.15 -11.64 -22.76
CA GLY A 26 -5.35 -11.10 -21.67
C GLY A 26 -6.15 -10.88 -20.40
N GLU A 27 -6.47 -11.97 -19.69
CA GLU A 27 -6.91 -11.93 -18.31
C GLU A 27 -5.70 -11.56 -17.44
N PRO A 28 -5.84 -10.61 -16.51
CA PRO A 28 -4.76 -10.32 -15.58
C PRO A 28 -4.52 -11.57 -14.74
N GLU A 29 -3.41 -12.26 -15.02
CA GLU A 29 -2.88 -13.32 -14.17
C GLU A 29 -2.96 -12.83 -12.72
N ASN A 30 -3.64 -13.59 -11.84
CA ASN A 30 -3.94 -13.20 -10.45
C ASN A 30 -2.64 -12.95 -9.65
N THR A 31 -2.09 -11.76 -9.80
CA THR A 31 -0.85 -11.33 -9.16
C THR A 31 -1.22 -10.72 -7.82
N TYR A 32 -1.17 -11.54 -6.78
CA TYR A 32 -1.39 -11.08 -5.41
C TYR A 32 -0.23 -10.19 -4.96
N ILE A 33 -0.55 -8.96 -4.54
CA ILE A 33 0.43 -8.03 -3.99
C ILE A 33 0.65 -8.34 -2.50
N LEU A 34 1.70 -9.11 -2.20
CA LEU A 34 2.07 -9.48 -0.81
C LEU A 34 2.72 -8.33 -0.02
N ARG A 35 3.19 -7.29 -0.71
CA ARG A 35 3.84 -6.12 -0.11
C ARG A 35 3.31 -4.84 -0.74
N PRO A 36 2.94 -3.81 0.03
CA PRO A 36 2.53 -2.54 -0.52
C PRO A 36 3.59 -1.99 -1.49
N ILE A 37 3.16 -1.55 -2.67
CA ILE A 37 4.03 -0.86 -3.61
C ILE A 37 4.57 0.41 -2.95
N PHE A 38 5.79 0.84 -3.31
CA PHE A 38 6.49 1.92 -2.61
C PHE A 38 5.67 3.21 -2.50
N GLN A 39 4.88 3.53 -3.53
CA GLN A 39 4.01 4.71 -3.58
C GLN A 39 2.77 4.58 -2.68
N GLN A 40 2.37 3.36 -2.34
CA GLN A 40 1.33 3.07 -1.35
C GLN A 40 1.87 3.01 0.08
N ARG A 41 3.14 3.36 0.30
CA ARG A 41 3.72 3.44 1.64
C ARG A 41 3.62 4.87 2.16
N PHE A 42 3.28 4.99 3.43
CA PHE A 42 3.27 6.29 4.10
C PHE A 42 4.69 6.84 4.24
N ARG A 43 4.85 8.11 3.86
CA ARG A 43 6.07 8.86 4.16
C ARG A 43 6.02 9.32 5.62
N PRO A 44 7.07 9.10 6.43
CA PRO A 44 7.09 9.50 7.83
C PRO A 44 6.77 10.99 8.05
N SER A 45 7.20 11.87 7.14
CA SER A 45 6.88 13.30 7.18
C SER A 45 5.38 13.56 7.13
N VAL A 46 4.69 12.95 6.15
CA VAL A 46 3.24 13.11 5.96
C VAL A 46 2.47 12.59 7.17
N VAL A 47 2.89 11.45 7.71
CA VAL A 47 2.27 10.89 8.92
C VAL A 47 2.46 11.81 10.12
N LYS A 48 3.69 12.28 10.32
CA LYS A 48 4.02 13.19 11.42
C LYS A 48 3.21 14.49 11.34
N ASP A 49 3.15 15.10 10.15
CA ASP A 49 2.42 16.36 9.95
C ASP A 49 0.91 16.17 10.16
N CYS A 50 0.34 15.06 9.67
CA CYS A 50 -1.06 14.73 9.90
C CYS A 50 -1.38 14.57 11.39
N ILE A 51 -0.55 13.83 12.13
CA ILE A 51 -0.72 13.63 13.58
C ILE A 51 -0.65 14.97 14.31
N HIS A 52 0.39 15.76 14.05
CA HIS A 52 0.58 17.05 14.72
C HIS A 52 -0.57 18.02 14.44
N THR A 53 -1.06 18.06 13.20
CA THR A 53 -2.18 18.92 12.79
C THR A 53 -3.46 18.53 13.53
N VAL A 54 -3.83 17.25 13.51
CA VAL A 54 -5.03 16.75 14.18
C VAL A 54 -4.98 16.98 15.70
N LEU A 55 -3.85 16.63 16.33
CA LEU A 55 -3.70 16.83 17.77
C LEU A 55 -3.77 18.31 18.13
N LYS A 56 -3.15 19.19 17.35
CA LYS A 56 -3.22 20.62 17.59
C LYS A 56 -4.64 21.14 17.43
N GLU A 57 -5.35 20.76 16.38
CA GLU A 57 -6.73 21.21 16.12
C GLU A 57 -7.70 20.78 17.24
N GLU A 58 -7.69 19.50 17.62
CA GLU A 58 -8.68 18.97 18.56
C GLU A 58 -8.31 19.17 20.04
N LEU A 59 -7.01 19.28 20.37
CA LEU A 59 -6.56 19.42 21.77
C LEU A 59 -6.26 20.87 22.18
N THR A 60 -6.36 21.83 21.27
CA THR A 60 -6.15 23.25 21.65
C THR A 60 -7.21 23.68 22.66
N GLY A 61 -6.78 23.95 23.90
CA GLY A 61 -7.67 24.36 24.98
C GLY A 61 -8.47 23.22 25.63
N ALA A 62 -8.20 21.97 25.28
CA ALA A 62 -8.82 20.82 25.92
C ALA A 62 -8.21 20.55 27.30
N GLU A 63 -9.06 20.37 28.31
CA GLU A 63 -8.64 19.96 29.66
C GLU A 63 -8.78 18.44 29.81
N TYR A 64 -7.90 17.85 30.61
CA TYR A 64 -7.91 16.41 30.86
C TYR A 64 -9.10 16.01 31.74
N SER A 65 -9.93 15.08 31.26
CA SER A 65 -11.02 14.47 32.05
C SER A 65 -10.97 12.94 31.93
N PRO A 66 -10.81 12.19 33.04
CA PRO A 66 -10.63 10.75 32.98
C PRO A 66 -11.81 9.99 32.35
N GLU A 67 -13.02 10.55 32.42
CA GLU A 67 -14.24 9.95 31.86
C GLU A 67 -14.29 10.07 30.33
N GLU A 68 -13.87 11.23 29.80
CA GLU A 68 -14.00 11.57 28.37
C GLU A 68 -12.74 11.20 27.56
N MET A 69 -11.57 11.12 28.20
CA MET A 69 -10.28 10.86 27.55
C MET A 69 -10.21 9.54 26.77
N PRO A 70 -10.81 8.41 27.24
CA PRO A 70 -10.82 7.18 26.46
C PRO A 70 -11.57 7.35 25.12
N GLN A 71 -12.71 8.04 25.13
CA GLN A 71 -13.50 8.28 23.92
C GLN A 71 -12.79 9.26 22.98
N LEU A 72 -12.25 10.34 23.56
CA LEU A 72 -11.49 11.34 22.81
C LEU A 72 -10.27 10.71 22.14
N THR A 73 -9.47 9.91 22.85
CA THR A 73 -8.31 9.23 22.29
C THR A 73 -8.68 8.30 21.15
N LYS A 74 -9.77 7.52 21.32
CA LYS A 74 -10.28 6.63 20.28
C LYS A 74 -10.67 7.42 19.04
N ARG A 75 -11.48 8.47 19.20
CA ARG A 75 -11.90 9.34 18.10
C ARG A 75 -10.72 9.95 17.36
N LEU A 76 -9.71 10.47 18.08
CA LEU A 76 -8.51 11.03 17.48
C LEU A 76 -7.74 10.00 16.65
N SER A 77 -7.59 8.78 17.18
CA SER A 77 -6.90 7.70 16.48
C SER A 77 -7.62 7.28 15.20
N GLU A 78 -8.96 7.23 15.23
CA GLU A 78 -9.79 6.91 14.07
C GLU A 78 -9.69 8.02 13.01
N MET A 79 -9.80 9.28 13.43
CA MET A 79 -9.69 10.42 12.53
C MET A 79 -8.32 10.50 11.84
N ILE A 80 -7.22 10.30 12.58
CA ILE A 80 -5.86 10.28 12.00
C ILE A 80 -5.75 9.16 10.96
N LYS A 81 -6.21 7.95 11.30
CA LYS A 81 -6.21 6.79 10.40
C LYS A 81 -7.00 7.08 9.11
N ASP A 82 -8.16 7.69 9.22
CA ASP A 82 -9.04 7.94 8.07
C ASP A 82 -8.49 9.06 7.18
N LYS A 83 -7.92 10.13 7.76
CA LYS A 83 -7.18 11.16 7.00
C LYS A 83 -6.01 10.57 6.22
N LEU A 84 -5.22 9.69 6.85
CA LEU A 84 -4.07 9.04 6.18
C LEU A 84 -4.53 8.11 5.06
N LYS A 85 -5.60 7.33 5.26
CA LYS A 85 -6.17 6.48 4.20
C LYS A 85 -6.66 7.32 3.02
N ALA A 86 -7.36 8.43 3.28
CA ALA A 86 -7.82 9.32 2.23
C ALA A 86 -6.64 9.90 1.42
N TRP A 87 -5.58 10.33 2.11
CA TRP A 87 -4.34 10.78 1.46
C TRP A 87 -3.72 9.68 0.58
N LEU A 88 -3.65 8.45 1.08
CA LEU A 88 -3.12 7.31 0.35
C LEU A 88 -3.90 7.00 -0.92
N LEU A 89 -5.24 7.02 -0.84
CA LEU A 89 -6.12 6.79 -1.98
C LEU A 89 -5.95 7.88 -3.04
N ALA A 90 -5.87 9.14 -2.62
CA ALA A 90 -5.64 10.27 -3.52
C ALA A 90 -4.30 10.15 -4.26
N VAL A 91 -3.23 9.82 -3.54
CA VAL A 91 -1.88 9.65 -4.12
C VAL A 91 -1.84 8.47 -5.09
N SER A 92 -2.49 7.34 -4.74
CA SER A 92 -2.56 6.17 -5.62
C SER A 92 -3.32 6.50 -6.92
N GLY A 93 -4.44 7.22 -6.83
CA GLY A 93 -5.26 7.60 -8.00
C GLY A 93 -4.56 8.58 -8.96
N MET A 94 -3.77 9.52 -8.43
CA MET A 94 -2.97 10.44 -9.25
C MET A 94 -1.83 9.71 -10.00
N GLN A 95 -1.22 8.71 -9.36
CA GLN A 95 -0.15 7.93 -9.97
C GLN A 95 -0.64 7.04 -11.12
N THR A 96 -1.80 6.39 -10.99
CA THR A 96 -2.36 5.55 -12.06
C THR A 96 -2.51 6.34 -13.36
N GLN A 97 -3.05 7.56 -13.30
CA GLN A 97 -3.21 8.42 -14.48
C GLN A 97 -1.87 8.81 -15.11
N THR A 98 -0.89 9.18 -14.27
CA THR A 98 0.44 9.60 -14.74
C THR A 98 1.15 8.44 -15.43
N THR A 99 1.13 7.24 -14.83
CA THR A 99 1.77 6.03 -15.39
C THR A 99 1.13 5.54 -16.67
N THR A 100 -0.20 5.53 -16.72
CA THR A 100 -0.94 5.23 -17.95
C THR A 100 -0.49 6.16 -19.08
N LEU A 101 -0.43 7.47 -18.85
CA LEU A 101 -0.10 8.44 -19.91
C LEU A 101 1.34 8.29 -20.45
N MET A 102 2.32 7.96 -19.59
CA MET A 102 3.70 7.71 -20.01
C MET A 102 3.92 6.36 -20.71
N MET A 103 2.97 5.41 -20.61
CA MET A 103 3.02 4.14 -21.37
C MET A 103 2.42 4.27 -22.79
N PHE A 104 1.73 5.37 -23.10
CA PHE A 104 1.05 5.62 -24.38
C PHE A 104 1.68 6.75 -25.24
N SER A 105 2.89 7.22 -24.91
CA SER A 105 3.72 8.12 -25.74
C SER A 105 5.01 7.42 -26.17
#